data_AF-A0A931VZX4-F1
#
_entry.id   AF-A0A931VZX4-F1
#
_cell.length_a   1.000
_cell.length_b   1.000
_cell.length_c   1.000
_cell.angle_alpha   90.00
_cell.angle_beta   90.00
_cell.angle_gamma   90.00
#
_symmetry.space_group_name_H-M   'P 1'
#
loop_
_entity.id
_entity.type
_entity.pdbx_description
1 polymer ?
#
loop_
_entity_poly.entity_id
_entity_poly.type
_entity_poly.pdbx_seq_one_letter_code
_entity_poly.pdbx_strand_id
1 'polypeptide(L)' 'MRELLGARRMRLYSETGAWKQTVIRILLFGHVSPEIPVTYCQEHPDCEVTVDAATAACPPLGI' A
#
# COMPACT_ATOMS: atom_id res chain seq x y z
N MET A 1 11.35 -8.39 4.16
CA MET A 1 11.30 -6.92 4.09
C MET A 1 12.68 -6.26 4.01
N ARG A 2 13.66 -6.60 4.85
CA ARG A 2 15.01 -5.99 4.84
C ARG A 2 15.62 -5.83 3.44
N GLU A 3 15.56 -6.86 2.60
CA GLU A 3 16.13 -6.81 1.25
C GLU A 3 15.35 -5.87 0.31
N LEU A 4 14.02 -5.91 0.35
CA LEU A 4 13.15 -5.03 -0.46
C LEU A 4 13.30 -3.55 -0.06
N LEU A 5 13.34 -3.28 1.25
CA LEU A 5 13.50 -1.92 1.80
C LEU A 5 14.92 -1.36 1.62
N GLY A 6 15.90 -2.22 1.32
CA GLY A 6 17.27 -1.81 0.98
C GLY A 6 17.42 -1.33 -0.46
N ALA A 7 16.36 -1.41 -1.28
CA ALA A 7 16.38 -0.89 -2.63
C ALA A 7 16.61 0.63 -2.65
N ARG A 8 17.20 1.15 -3.73
CA ARG A 8 17.32 2.60 -3.90
C ARG A 8 15.96 3.27 -4.14
N ARG A 9 15.01 2.54 -4.73
CA ARG A 9 13.68 2.99 -5.13
C ARG A 9 12.67 1.87 -4.99
N MET A 10 11.49 2.18 -4.46
CA MET A 10 10.34 1.28 -4.42
C MET A 10 9.21 1.84 -5.27
N ARG A 11 8.65 1.00 -6.14
CA ARG A 11 7.50 1.33 -7.01
C ARG A 11 6.47 0.22 -6.85
N LEU A 12 5.44 0.50 -6.06
CA LEU A 12 4.36 -0.45 -5.79
C LEU A 12 3.24 -0.22 -6.79
N TYR A 13 2.91 -1.25 -7.54
CA TYR A 13 1.78 -1.25 -8.45
C TYR A 13 0.69 -2.16 -7.89
N SER A 14 -0.53 -1.66 -7.80
CA SER A 14 -1.67 -2.45 -7.37
C SER A 14 -2.89 -2.17 -8.22
N GLU A 15 -3.28 -3.19 -8.97
CA GLU A 15 -4.57 -3.34 -9.63
C GLU A 15 -5.38 -4.44 -8.93
N THR A 16 -6.68 -4.55 -9.20
CA THR A 16 -7.70 -5.51 -8.65
C THR A 16 -8.82 -4.88 -7.82
N GLY A 17 -9.04 -3.57 -7.92
CA GLY A 17 -10.24 -2.92 -7.40
C GLY A 17 -10.55 -3.20 -5.92
N ALA A 18 -11.82 -3.57 -5.65
CA ALA A 18 -12.38 -3.71 -4.31
C ALA A 18 -11.54 -4.56 -3.34
N TRP A 19 -10.91 -5.62 -3.85
CA TRP A 19 -10.08 -6.52 -3.04
C TRP A 19 -8.91 -5.81 -2.34
N LYS A 20 -8.33 -4.78 -2.95
CA LYS A 20 -7.14 -4.07 -2.44
C LYS A 20 -7.42 -2.65 -1.94
N GLN A 21 -8.67 -2.19 -2.00
CA GLN A 21 -9.03 -0.84 -1.52
C GLN A 21 -8.60 -0.65 -0.06
N THR A 22 -8.95 -1.61 0.83
CA THR A 22 -8.63 -1.55 2.26
C THR A 22 -7.13 -1.51 2.54
N VAL A 23 -6.36 -2.44 1.95
CA VAL A 23 -4.91 -2.52 2.23
C VAL A 23 -4.17 -1.28 1.74
N ILE A 24 -4.61 -0.65 0.65
CA ILE A 24 -4.03 0.62 0.18
C ILE A 24 -4.27 1.75 1.18
N ARG A 25 -5.43 1.80 1.86
CA ARG A 25 -5.67 2.81 2.91
C ARG A 25 -4.80 2.55 4.13
N ILE A 26 -4.63 1.29 4.52
CA ILE A 26 -3.74 0.92 5.63
C ILE A 26 -2.29 1.27 5.28
N LEU A 27 -1.85 1.01 4.05
CA LEU A 27 -0.54 1.42 3.56
C LEU A 27 -0.33 2.93 3.64
N LEU A 28 -1.32 3.74 3.25
CA LEU A 28 -1.17 5.19 3.18
C LEU A 28 -1.40 5.91 4.53
N PHE A 29 -2.26 5.38 5.38
CA PHE A 29 -2.79 6.08 6.56
C PHE A 29 -2.75 5.27 7.86
N GLY A 30 -2.44 3.98 7.80
CA GLY A 30 -2.33 3.11 8.97
C GLY A 30 -0.96 3.19 9.64
N HIS A 31 -0.85 2.63 10.84
CA HIS A 31 0.42 2.50 11.55
C HIS A 31 1.36 1.50 10.86
N VAL A 32 2.67 1.78 10.91
CA VAL A 32 3.71 0.82 10.51
C VAL A 32 3.66 -0.38 11.46
N SER A 33 3.48 -1.58 10.91
CA SER A 33 3.25 -2.78 11.71
C SER A 33 3.67 -4.06 10.96
N PRO A 34 4.22 -5.07 11.68
CA PRO A 34 4.57 -6.37 11.10
C PRO A 34 3.35 -7.19 10.67
N GLU A 35 2.17 -6.94 11.25
CA GLU A 35 0.92 -7.62 10.90
C GLU A 35 0.48 -7.28 9.47
N ILE A 36 0.85 -6.09 8.97
CA ILE A 36 0.54 -5.64 7.60
C ILE A 36 1.84 -5.14 6.96
N PRO A 37 2.70 -6.06 6.46
CA PRO A 37 4.10 -5.75 6.09
C PRO A 37 4.28 -4.66 5.03
N VAL A 38 3.27 -4.42 4.19
CA VAL A 38 3.36 -3.34 3.19
C VAL A 38 3.48 -1.97 3.86
N THR A 39 3.02 -1.79 5.09
CA THR A 39 3.14 -0.53 5.86
C THR A 39 4.59 -0.10 6.09
N TYR A 40 5.57 -1.02 6.11
CA TYR A 40 6.99 -0.63 6.17
C TYR A 40 7.45 0.21 4.98
N CYS A 41 6.74 0.20 3.86
CA CYS A 41 7.06 1.03 2.71
C CYS A 41 6.87 2.53 3.01
N GLN A 42 6.11 2.88 4.06
CA GLN A 42 5.98 4.27 4.54
C GLN A 42 7.31 4.86 5.02
N GLU A 43 8.23 4.02 5.49
CA GLU A 43 9.53 4.45 6.02
C GLU A 43 10.62 4.53 4.93
N HIS A 44 10.32 4.07 3.72
CA HIS A 44 11.30 4.06 2.63
C HIS A 44 11.44 5.47 2.02
N PRO A 45 12.66 6.01 1.87
CA PRO A 45 12.88 7.41 1.47
C PRO A 45 12.44 7.74 0.03
N ASP A 46 12.32 6.74 -0.85
CA ASP A 46 11.87 6.88 -2.25
C ASP A 46 10.86 5.75 -2.60
N CYS A 47 9.65 5.84 -2.07
CA CYS A 47 8.55 4.90 -2.36
C CYS A 47 7.40 5.62 -3.08
N GLU A 48 6.93 5.04 -4.18
CA GLU A 48 5.77 5.52 -4.93
C GLU A 48 4.75 4.39 -5.07
N VAL A 49 3.47 4.73 -4.92
CA VAL A 49 2.35 3.78 -5.02
C VAL A 49 1.46 4.20 -6.18
N THR A 50 1.36 3.34 -7.18
CA THR A 50 0.48 3.53 -8.34
C THR A 50 -0.65 2.51 -8.27
N VAL A 51 -1.89 2.98 -8.39
CA VAL A 51 -3.10 2.15 -8.34
C VAL A 51 -4.06 2.49 -9.47
N ASP A 52 -4.84 1.51 -9.89
CA ASP A 52 -5.96 1.76 -10.81
C ASP A 52 -7.08 2.57 -10.12
N ALA A 53 -7.94 3.20 -10.92
CA ALA A 53 -9.03 4.04 -10.40
C ALA A 53 -9.99 3.25 -9.50
N ALA A 54 -10.20 1.96 -9.79
CA ALA A 54 -11.04 1.08 -8.98
C ALA A 54 -10.46 0.84 -7.59
N THR A 55 -9.15 0.61 -7.46
CA THR A 55 -8.48 0.45 -6.16
C THR A 55 -8.36 1.80 -5.44
N ALA A 56 -8.23 2.90 -6.18
CA ALA A 56 -8.26 4.26 -5.63
C ALA A 56 -9.65 4.68 -5.11
N ALA A 57 -10.73 4.05 -5.56
CA ALA A 57 -12.08 4.36 -5.09
C ALA A 57 -12.28 4.02 -3.60
N CYS A 58 -13.22 4.72 -2.96
CA CYS A 58 -13.58 4.48 -1.56
C CYS A 58 -14.07 3.03 -1.38
N PRO A 59 -13.60 2.29 -0.36
CA PRO A 59 -14.11 0.96 -0.08
C PRO A 59 -15.61 0.98 0.22
N PRO A 60 -16.38 0.00 -0.30
CA PRO A 60 -17.79 -0.10 0.03
C PRO A 60 -17.94 -0.38 1.52
N LEU A 61 -18.79 0.40 2.20
CA LEU A 61 -19.05 0.23 3.64
C LEU A 61 -19.86 -1.03 3.95
N GLY A 62 -20.44 -1.68 2.93
CA GLY A 62 -21.23 -2.92 3.08
C GLY A 62 -22.50 -2.74 3.93
N ILE A 63 -22.92 -1.50 4.17
CA ILE A 63 -24.16 -1.11 4.86
C ILE A 63 -25.19 -0.58 3.87
#